data_AF-F5LIA1-F1
#
_entry.id   AF-F5LIA1-F1
#
_cell.length_a   1.000
_cell.length_b   1.000
_cell.length_c   1.000
_cell.angle_alpha   90.00
_cell.angle_beta   90.00
_cell.angle_gamma   90.00
#
_symmetry.space_group_name_H-M   'P 1'
#
loop_
_entity.id
_entity.type
_entity.pdbx_description
1 polymer ?
#
loop_
_entity_poly.entity_id
_entity_poly.type
_entity_poly.pdbx_seq_one_letter_code
_entity_poly.pdbx_strand_id
1 'polypeptide(L)'
;MCNDQVCVLVARDRQKMTYSGVLGRGRIKTTKLDKAIGGHLSDSNVLCTDSWRAFSSYANTKGLAHYRFKSDGKQRVKGVYHIQNVNSYHSRLKKWMDRFNGVATKYSQHYLAWFRFFRQQGI
;
A
#
# COMPACT_ATOMS: atom_id res chain seq x y z
N MET A 1 -12.61 -9.70 -9.89
CA MET A 1 -11.14 -9.64 -9.98
C MET A 1 -10.63 -11.06 -10.15
N CYS A 2 -9.84 -11.30 -11.21
CA CYS A 2 -9.31 -12.60 -11.63
C CYS A 2 -8.39 -13.23 -10.56
N ASN A 3 -8.42 -14.56 -10.43
CA ASN A 3 -7.70 -15.35 -9.41
C ASN A 3 -6.16 -15.26 -9.51
N ASP A 4 -5.60 -14.69 -10.58
CA ASP A 4 -4.15 -14.60 -10.80
C ASP A 4 -3.49 -13.30 -10.34
N GLN A 5 -4.26 -12.31 -9.88
CA GLN A 5 -3.68 -11.04 -9.44
C GLN A 5 -3.11 -11.15 -8.02
N VAL A 6 -1.82 -10.88 -7.90
CA VAL A 6 -1.13 -10.70 -6.61
C VAL A 6 -1.47 -9.32 -6.08
N CYS A 7 -1.99 -9.27 -4.86
CA CYS A 7 -2.25 -8.01 -4.20
C CYS A 7 -1.03 -7.58 -3.38
N VAL A 8 -0.51 -6.41 -3.72
CA VAL A 8 0.61 -5.76 -3.06
C VAL A 8 0.08 -4.64 -2.18
N LEU A 9 0.40 -4.69 -0.90
CA LEU A 9 0.18 -3.60 0.03
C LEU A 9 1.41 -2.69 0.02
N VAL A 10 1.17 -1.38 -0.04
CA VAL A 10 2.19 -0.38 0.23
C VAL A 10 1.66 0.53 1.33
N ALA A 11 2.47 0.70 2.37
CA ALA A 11 2.24 1.70 3.42
C ALA A 11 3.45 2.64 3.46
N ARG A 12 3.18 3.94 3.59
CA ARG A 12 4.24 4.95 3.56
C ARG A 12 3.89 6.09 4.49
N ASP A 13 4.86 6.49 5.32
CA ASP A 13 4.72 7.62 6.23
C ASP A 13 5.17 8.95 5.61
N ARG A 14 5.17 10.01 6.43
CA ARG A 14 5.65 11.35 6.03
C ARG A 14 7.17 11.44 5.90
N GLN A 15 7.91 10.64 6.66
CA GLN A 15 9.37 10.54 6.61
C GLN A 15 9.84 9.69 5.41
N LYS A 16 8.92 9.22 4.58
CA LYS A 16 9.14 8.37 3.39
C LYS A 16 9.56 6.95 3.74
N MET A 17 9.47 6.53 5.01
CA MET A 17 9.61 5.12 5.39
C MET A 17 8.51 4.34 4.71
N THR A 18 8.91 3.29 4.00
CA THR A 18 8.01 2.55 3.11
C THR A 18 8.04 1.07 3.43
N TYR A 19 6.87 0.54 3.75
CA TYR A 19 6.59 -0.88 3.73
C TYR A 19 5.96 -1.23 2.38
N SER A 20 6.44 -2.30 1.74
CA SER A 20 5.73 -2.90 0.62
C SER A 20 5.84 -4.42 0.68
N GLY A 21 4.71 -5.11 0.61
CA GLY A 21 4.65 -6.57 0.77
C GLY A 21 3.47 -7.19 0.05
N VAL A 22 3.56 -8.48 -0.22
CA VAL A 22 2.49 -9.27 -0.84
C VAL A 22 1.52 -9.72 0.23
N LEU A 23 0.24 -9.39 0.11
CA LEU A 23 -0.82 -9.86 1.01
C LEU A 23 -1.46 -11.18 0.53
N GLY A 24 -1.17 -11.59 -0.71
CA GLY A 24 -1.62 -12.84 -1.31
C GLY A 24 -2.34 -12.65 -2.64
N ARG A 25 -3.04 -13.68 -3.09
CA ARG A 25 -3.86 -13.66 -4.31
C ARG A 25 -5.34 -13.48 -3.98
N GLY A 26 -6.07 -12.77 -4.84
CA GLY A 26 -7.51 -12.61 -4.73
C GLY A 26 -7.99 -11.70 -3.59
N ARG A 27 -9.17 -11.99 -3.03
CA ARG A 27 -9.82 -11.14 -2.03
C ARG A 27 -9.04 -11.16 -0.71
N ILE A 28 -8.60 -9.98 -0.29
CA ILE A 28 -7.87 -9.81 0.97
C ILE A 28 -8.83 -9.74 2.16
N LYS A 29 -8.43 -10.43 3.23
CA LYS A 29 -9.04 -10.33 4.56
C LYS A 29 -8.29 -9.32 5.41
N THR A 30 -9.00 -8.62 6.29
CA THR A 30 -8.43 -7.66 7.27
C THR A 30 -7.38 -8.28 8.18
N THR A 31 -7.46 -9.57 8.48
CA THR A 31 -6.45 -10.30 9.27
C THR A 31 -5.07 -10.34 8.59
N LYS A 32 -5.02 -10.44 7.26
CA LYS A 32 -3.75 -10.38 6.52
C LYS A 32 -3.16 -8.98 6.51
N LEU A 33 -4.03 -7.96 6.45
CA LEU A 33 -3.61 -6.57 6.59
C LEU A 33 -2.98 -6.34 7.97
N ASP A 34 -3.62 -6.83 9.04
CA ASP A 34 -3.09 -6.69 10.39
C ASP A 34 -1.73 -7.37 10.57
N LYS A 35 -1.57 -8.59 10.06
CA LYS A 35 -0.28 -9.29 10.08
C LYS A 35 0.82 -8.53 9.34
N ALA A 36 0.46 -7.77 8.30
CA ALA A 36 1.43 -7.08 7.44
C ALA A 36 1.88 -5.73 8.01
N ILE A 37 0.96 -4.94 8.56
CA ILE A 37 1.25 -3.56 9.03
C ILE A 37 0.91 -3.29 10.48
N GLY A 38 0.22 -4.19 11.18
CA GLY A 38 -0.22 -3.96 12.56
C GLY A 38 0.93 -3.70 13.52
N GLY A 39 2.06 -4.39 13.37
CA GLY A 39 3.27 -4.15 14.18
C GLY A 39 4.01 -2.84 13.86
N HIS A 40 3.60 -2.12 12.81
CA HIS A 40 4.12 -0.81 12.44
C HIS A 40 3.17 0.34 12.81
N LEU A 41 2.04 0.02 13.44
CA LEU A 41 1.01 0.99 13.81
C LEU A 41 0.91 1.12 15.33
N SER A 42 0.62 2.35 15.78
CA SER A 42 0.28 2.75 17.14
C SER A 42 -1.07 3.48 17.12
N ASP A 43 -1.71 3.57 18.29
CA ASP A 43 -3.03 4.21 18.44
C ASP A 43 -3.02 5.71 18.08
N SER A 44 -1.85 6.35 18.11
CA SER A 44 -1.63 7.74 17.68
C SER A 44 -1.52 7.92 16.17
N ASN A 45 -1.50 6.84 15.38
CA ASN A 45 -1.39 6.95 13.93
C ASN A 45 -2.71 7.34 13.27
N VAL A 46 -2.58 8.13 12.21
CA VAL A 46 -3.70 8.50 11.33
C VAL A 46 -3.54 7.78 10.00
N LEU A 47 -4.48 6.88 9.69
CA LEU A 47 -4.50 6.17 8.43
C LEU A 47 -5.08 7.06 7.32
N CYS A 48 -4.35 7.14 6.21
CA CYS A 48 -4.82 7.78 4.98
C CYS A 48 -4.88 6.72 3.88
N THR A 49 -6.08 6.37 3.42
CA THR A 49 -6.24 5.30 2.41
C THR A 49 -7.12 5.73 1.25
N ASP A 50 -7.04 4.97 0.17
CA ASP A 50 -8.02 5.03 -0.89
C ASP A 50 -9.37 4.47 -0.43
N SER A 51 -10.34 4.44 -1.32
CA SER A 51 -11.71 4.13 -1.00
C SER A 51 -12.03 2.64 -0.84
N TRP A 52 -11.04 1.80 -0.57
CA TRP A 52 -11.30 0.39 -0.36
C TRP A 52 -11.87 0.09 1.04
N ARG A 53 -13.01 -0.62 1.08
CA ARG A 53 -13.80 -0.87 2.30
C ARG A 53 -13.02 -1.62 3.40
N ALA A 54 -12.05 -2.44 3.01
CA ALA A 54 -11.23 -3.21 3.96
C ALA A 54 -10.43 -2.30 4.90
N PHE A 55 -9.94 -1.16 4.41
CA PHE A 55 -9.19 -0.20 5.22
C PHE A 55 -10.08 0.50 6.25
N SER A 56 -11.30 0.91 5.87
CA SER A 56 -12.25 1.49 6.82
C SER A 56 -12.64 0.51 7.91
N SER A 57 -12.91 -0.75 7.56
CA SER A 57 -13.19 -1.78 8.57
C SER A 57 -12.00 -1.99 9.50
N TYR A 58 -10.78 -2.03 8.96
CA TYR A 58 -9.56 -2.22 9.73
C TYR A 58 -9.32 -1.07 10.71
N ALA A 59 -9.43 0.18 10.24
CA ALA A 59 -9.24 1.35 11.08
C ALA A 59 -10.26 1.42 12.22
N ASN A 60 -11.54 1.15 11.93
CA ASN A 60 -12.60 1.11 12.94
C ASN A 60 -12.35 0.02 13.99
N THR A 61 -11.96 -1.19 13.57
CA THR A 61 -11.66 -2.29 14.51
C THR A 61 -10.45 -1.98 15.40
N LYS A 62 -9.49 -1.18 14.92
CA LYS A 62 -8.29 -0.78 15.67
C LYS A 62 -8.43 0.56 16.40
N GLY A 63 -9.58 1.24 16.28
CA GLY A 63 -9.78 2.58 16.87
C GLY A 63 -8.89 3.68 16.27
N LEU A 64 -8.37 3.48 15.06
CA LEU A 64 -7.44 4.42 14.42
C LEU A 64 -8.19 5.54 13.69
N ALA A 65 -7.69 6.77 13.80
CA ALA A 65 -8.18 7.88 13.00
C ALA A 65 -7.99 7.57 11.50
N HIS A 66 -9.04 7.75 10.69
CA HIS A 66 -9.03 7.35 9.28
C HIS A 66 -9.53 8.44 8.34
N TYR A 67 -8.68 8.87 7.42
CA TYR A 67 -9.04 9.71 6.27
C TYR A 67 -9.12 8.86 5.00
N ARG A 68 -10.34 8.71 4.50
CA ARG A 68 -10.62 8.06 3.23
C ARG A 68 -10.63 9.06 2.08
N PHE A 69 -9.89 8.75 1.01
CA PHE A 69 -9.84 9.53 -0.22
C PHE A 69 -10.54 8.76 -1.34
N LYS A 70 -11.45 9.41 -2.06
CA LYS A 70 -12.17 8.82 -3.19
C LYS A 70 -11.32 8.85 -4.46
N SER A 71 -11.51 7.83 -5.29
CA SER A 71 -10.89 7.71 -6.61
C SER A 71 -11.46 8.70 -7.63
N ASP A 72 -12.62 9.32 -7.33
CA ASP A 72 -13.27 10.36 -8.14
C ASP A 72 -12.43 11.65 -8.30
N GLY A 73 -11.32 11.75 -7.58
CA GLY A 73 -10.28 12.75 -7.79
C GLY A 73 -10.60 14.16 -7.33
N LYS A 74 -11.84 14.41 -6.86
CA LYS A 74 -12.28 15.75 -6.43
C LYS A 74 -11.59 16.21 -5.14
N GLN A 75 -11.22 15.27 -4.26
CA GLN A 75 -10.54 15.59 -3.01
C GLN A 75 -9.43 14.57 -2.73
N ARG A 76 -8.18 14.96 -3.02
CA ARG A 76 -6.97 14.15 -2.78
C ARG A 76 -6.13 14.63 -1.58
N VAL A 77 -6.53 15.76 -1.00
CA VAL A 77 -5.88 16.41 0.14
C VAL A 77 -6.96 16.88 1.12
N LYS A 78 -6.74 16.64 2.41
CA LYS A 78 -7.54 17.16 3.52
C LYS A 78 -6.57 17.77 4.53
N GLY A 79 -6.31 19.08 4.41
CA GLY A 79 -5.25 19.75 5.17
C GLY A 79 -3.89 19.08 4.94
N VAL A 80 -3.27 18.60 6.01
CA VAL A 80 -1.96 17.89 5.97
C VAL A 80 -2.08 16.40 5.61
N TYR A 81 -3.29 15.88 5.36
CA TYR A 81 -3.54 14.47 5.07
C TYR A 81 -3.74 14.26 3.57
N HIS A 82 -2.99 13.34 2.97
CA HIS A 82 -3.10 13.01 1.55
C HIS A 82 -2.50 11.63 1.23
N ILE A 83 -2.95 11.00 0.14
CA ILE A 83 -2.43 9.71 -0.33
C ILE A 83 -1.41 9.83 -1.48
N GLN A 84 -0.97 11.04 -1.81
CA GLN A 84 -0.09 11.29 -2.95
C GLN A 84 1.28 10.58 -2.84
N ASN A 85 1.84 10.49 -1.62
CA ASN A 85 3.12 9.83 -1.38
C ASN A 85 3.09 8.33 -1.72
N VAL A 86 2.01 7.65 -1.34
CA VAL A 86 1.83 6.22 -1.62
C VAL A 86 1.44 5.99 -3.09
N ASN A 87 0.62 6.87 -3.67
CA ASN A 87 0.26 6.81 -5.09
C ASN A 87 1.47 7.02 -6.01
N SER A 88 2.35 7.98 -5.68
CA SER A 88 3.60 8.21 -6.41
C SER A 88 4.52 6.99 -6.34
N TYR A 89 4.62 6.37 -5.16
CA TYR A 89 5.38 5.11 -5.00
C TYR A 89 4.79 3.98 -5.85
N HIS A 90 3.47 3.78 -5.80
CA HIS A 90 2.79 2.78 -6.62
C HIS A 90 2.99 3.00 -8.12
N SER A 91 2.88 4.24 -8.59
CA SER A 91 3.10 4.57 -10.00
C SER A 91 4.52 4.21 -10.45
N ARG A 92 5.52 4.51 -9.61
CA ARG A 92 6.92 4.20 -9.91
C ARG A 92 7.21 2.70 -9.84
N LEU A 93 6.62 1.99 -8.89
CA LEU A 93 6.70 0.53 -8.84
C LEU A 93 6.10 -0.08 -10.10
N LYS A 94 4.91 0.36 -10.52
CA LYS A 94 4.27 -0.12 -11.75
C LYS A 94 5.15 0.09 -12.98
N LYS A 95 5.66 1.32 -13.17
CA LYS A 95 6.59 1.63 -14.27
C LYS A 95 7.87 0.78 -14.24
N TRP A 96 8.39 0.50 -13.04
CA TRP A 96 9.56 -0.37 -12.89
C TRP A 96 9.24 -1.82 -13.27
N MET A 97 8.05 -2.30 -12.90
CA MET A 97 7.54 -3.64 -13.23
C MET A 97 7.24 -3.80 -14.72
N ASP A 98 6.79 -2.74 -15.41
CA ASP A 98 6.49 -2.76 -16.86
C ASP A 98 7.73 -3.08 -17.72
N ARG A 99 8.94 -2.97 -17.16
CA ARG A 99 10.19 -3.34 -17.84
C ARG A 99 10.43 -4.84 -17.93
N PHE A 100 9.66 -5.62 -17.17
CA PHE A 100 9.74 -7.08 -17.18
C PHE A 100 8.57 -7.63 -18.01
N ASN A 101 8.87 -8.46 -19.02
CA ASN A 101 7.87 -9.08 -19.91
C ASN A 101 7.14 -10.24 -19.23
N GLY A 102 6.45 -9.95 -18.13
CA GLY A 102 5.80 -10.93 -17.27
C GLY A 102 6.65 -11.28 -16.06
N VAL A 103 6.04 -11.20 -14.88
CA VAL A 103 6.67 -11.57 -13.62
C VAL A 103 5.94 -12.76 -13.03
N ALA A 104 6.68 -13.84 -12.78
CA ALA A 104 6.13 -15.00 -12.09
C ALA A 104 5.69 -14.58 -10.68
N THR A 105 4.41 -14.79 -10.37
CA THR A 105 3.78 -14.35 -9.12
C THR A 105 4.42 -14.95 -7.86
N LYS A 106 5.12 -16.10 -7.98
CA LYS A 106 5.92 -16.69 -6.90
C LYS A 106 7.10 -15.81 -6.46
N TYR A 107 7.59 -14.93 -7.32
CA TYR A 107 8.74 -14.09 -7.05
C TYR A 107 8.38 -12.64 -6.72
N SER A 108 7.09 -12.26 -6.70
CA SER A 108 6.66 -10.88 -6.48
C SER A 108 7.28 -10.22 -5.25
N GLN A 109 7.49 -10.97 -4.17
CA GLN A 109 8.15 -10.44 -2.97
C GLN A 109 9.61 -10.05 -3.22
N HIS A 110 10.36 -10.81 -4.02
CA HIS A 110 11.74 -10.47 -4.40
C HIS A 110 11.78 -9.21 -5.26
N TYR A 111 10.85 -9.06 -6.22
CA TYR A 111 10.75 -7.84 -7.03
C TYR A 111 10.46 -6.60 -6.17
N LEU A 112 9.59 -6.70 -5.17
CA LEU A 112 9.34 -5.60 -4.23
C LEU A 112 10.58 -5.26 -3.40
N ALA A 113 11.31 -6.26 -2.91
CA ALA A 113 12.56 -6.05 -2.18
C ALA A 113 13.61 -5.36 -3.08
N TRP A 114 13.73 -5.81 -4.34
CA TRP A 114 14.66 -5.25 -5.30
C TRP A 114 14.33 -3.80 -5.65
N PHE A 115 13.05 -3.50 -5.88
CA PHE A 115 12.60 -2.12 -6.08
C PHE A 115 12.92 -1.25 -4.87
N ARG A 116 12.66 -1.71 -3.64
CA ARG A 116 12.99 -0.97 -2.41
C ARG A 116 14.49 -0.69 -2.31
N PHE A 117 15.34 -1.67 -2.64
CA PHE A 117 16.79 -1.52 -2.64
C PHE A 117 17.25 -0.41 -3.59
N PHE A 118 16.82 -0.43 -4.86
CA PHE A 118 17.15 0.65 -5.80
C PHE A 118 16.67 2.02 -5.30
N ARG A 119 15.49 2.06 -4.69
CA ARG A 119 14.92 3.29 -4.16
C ARG A 119 15.65 3.90 -2.97
N GLN A 120 16.34 3.08 -2.18
CA GLN A 120 17.20 3.54 -1.08
C GLN A 120 18.56 4.03 -1.60
N GLN A 121 19.04 3.47 -2.70
CA GLN A 121 20.32 3.84 -3.34
C GLN A 121 20.25 5.07 -4.26
N GLY A 122 19.06 5.67 -4.42
CA GLY A 122 18.89 6.88 -5.24
C GLY A 122 18.84 6.65 -6.75
N ILE A 123 18.75 5.39 -7.19
CA ILE A 123 18.72 4.97 -8.61
C ILE A 123 17.28 4.61 -9.04
#